data_AF-A0A955SHZ4-F1
#
_entry.id   AF-A0A955SHZ4-F1
#
_cell.length_a   1.000
_cell.length_b   1.000
_cell.length_c   1.000
_cell.angle_alpha   90.00
_cell.angle_beta   90.00
_cell.angle_gamma   90.00
#
_symmetry.space_group_name_H-M   'P 1'
#
loop_
_entity.id
_entity.type
_entity.pdbx_description
1 polymer ?
#
loop_
_entity_poly.entity_id
_entity_poly.type
_entity_poly.pdbx_seq_one_letter_code
_entity_poly.pdbx_strand_id
1 'polypeptide(L)'
;IQKLKEGVIGDVYMAKGLCYKTRNSIGHTPDKPAPPEVDYDMWLGPAPKRPFSENRFHYNWHWHWDYGNGDIGNQGVHQMDVARWGLGVGLPPQINAQGGHFSYDDDQETPNTLVATFTYPDAGKRGLLLVFEVRHMHTYPELGVTIGNIFFGSEGYMILDSYTGYKTFLKNGEEGPSRYEDKSHVDNFIE
;
A
#
# COMPACT_ATOMS: atom_id res chain seq x y z
N ILE A 1 8.39 13.43 -5.45
CA ILE A 1 7.92 13.40 -6.86
C ILE A 1 8.68 14.36 -7.78
N GLN A 2 8.77 15.67 -7.48
CA GLN A 2 9.48 16.63 -8.33
C GLN A 2 10.90 16.16 -8.73
N LYS A 3 11.70 15.65 -7.78
CA LYS A 3 13.04 15.11 -8.07
C LYS A 3 13.07 13.93 -9.04
N LEU A 4 12.04 13.09 -9.07
CA LEU A 4 11.91 12.02 -10.06
C LEU A 4 11.72 12.63 -11.46
N LYS A 5 10.87 13.66 -11.57
CA LYS A 5 10.63 14.38 -12.84
C LYS A 5 11.85 15.16 -13.32
N GLU A 6 12.67 15.68 -12.40
CA GLU A 6 13.95 16.32 -12.71
C GLU A 6 15.03 15.34 -13.19
N GLY A 7 14.78 14.03 -13.10
CA GLY A 7 15.69 13.00 -13.61
C GLY A 7 16.88 12.70 -12.68
N VAL A 8 16.76 12.97 -11.37
CA VAL A 8 17.84 12.71 -10.39
C VAL A 8 18.35 11.27 -10.44
N ILE A 9 17.47 10.30 -10.73
CA ILE A 9 17.81 8.88 -10.88
C ILE A 9 17.74 8.39 -12.34
N GLY A 10 17.79 9.31 -13.30
CA GLY A 10 17.66 9.02 -14.72
C GLY A 10 16.24 8.61 -15.13
N ASP A 11 16.15 7.71 -16.12
CA ASP A 11 14.88 7.22 -16.63
C ASP A 11 14.28 6.19 -15.66
N VAL A 12 13.21 6.57 -14.95
CA VAL A 12 12.47 5.66 -14.06
C VAL A 12 11.81 4.57 -14.89
N TYR A 13 12.04 3.31 -14.52
CA TYR A 13 11.44 2.15 -15.20
C TYR A 13 10.56 1.30 -14.28
N MET A 14 10.70 1.46 -12.96
CA MET A 14 9.92 0.70 -11.99
C MET A 14 9.67 1.48 -10.71
N ALA A 15 8.48 1.30 -10.14
CA ALA A 15 8.18 1.64 -8.75
C ALA A 15 7.80 0.39 -7.97
N LYS A 16 8.21 0.33 -6.71
CA LYS A 16 7.82 -0.69 -5.76
C LYS A 16 7.13 -0.05 -4.57
N GLY A 17 5.88 -0.41 -4.30
CA GLY A 17 5.15 -0.03 -3.10
C GLY A 17 5.19 -1.16 -2.08
N LEU A 18 5.45 -0.82 -0.82
CA LEU A 18 5.63 -1.78 0.26
C LEU A 18 4.61 -1.53 1.37
N CYS A 19 3.95 -2.59 1.81
CA CYS A 19 3.17 -2.66 3.02
C CYS A 19 3.63 -3.86 3.85
N TYR A 20 4.81 -3.74 4.44
CA TYR A 20 5.36 -4.70 5.38
C TYR A 20 4.98 -4.27 6.80
N LYS A 21 3.75 -4.60 7.18
CA LYS A 21 3.17 -4.19 8.46
C LYS A 21 2.73 -5.42 9.22
N THR A 22 3.42 -5.72 10.33
CA THR A 22 3.02 -6.84 11.17
C THR A 22 1.58 -6.64 11.66
N ARG A 23 0.73 -7.65 11.46
CA ARG A 23 -0.65 -7.67 11.95
C ARG A 23 -0.82 -8.83 12.92
N ASN A 24 -1.61 -8.60 13.97
CA ASN A 24 -2.07 -9.68 14.82
C ASN A 24 -3.27 -10.36 14.15
N SER A 25 -3.49 -11.63 14.51
CA SER A 25 -4.73 -12.32 14.18
C SER A 25 -5.95 -11.55 14.71
N ILE A 26 -7.05 -11.58 13.97
CA ILE A 26 -8.35 -11.06 14.43
C ILE A 26 -9.15 -12.13 15.20
N GLY A 27 -8.63 -13.36 15.30
CA GLY A 27 -9.30 -14.50 15.92
C GLY A 27 -10.64 -14.84 15.26
N HIS A 28 -11.49 -15.54 16.02
CA HIS A 28 -12.84 -15.90 15.60
C HIS A 28 -13.89 -15.21 16.46
N THR A 29 -14.93 -14.69 15.82
CA THR A 29 -16.07 -14.08 16.53
C THR A 29 -17.38 -14.63 15.97
N PRO A 30 -18.29 -15.13 16.84
CA PRO A 30 -19.53 -15.73 16.37
C PRO A 30 -20.50 -14.68 15.85
N ASP A 31 -21.42 -15.13 15.00
CA ASP A 31 -22.57 -14.34 14.59
C ASP A 31 -23.47 -14.03 15.79
N LYS A 32 -23.94 -12.79 15.89
CA LYS A 32 -24.86 -12.33 16.94
C LYS A 32 -25.74 -11.19 16.42
N PRO A 33 -26.83 -10.82 17.14
CA PRO A 33 -27.58 -9.62 16.83
C PRO A 33 -26.67 -8.37 16.87
N ALA A 34 -26.88 -7.44 15.95
CA ALA A 34 -26.22 -6.15 16.01
C ALA A 34 -26.59 -5.41 17.31
N PRO A 35 -25.70 -4.59 17.88
CA PRO A 35 -26.03 -3.72 19.00
C PRO A 35 -27.25 -2.84 18.67
N PRO A 36 -28.18 -2.58 19.61
CA PRO A 36 -29.37 -1.78 19.35
C PRO A 36 -29.11 -0.38 18.81
N GLU A 37 -27.93 0.19 19.11
CA GLU A 37 -27.50 1.52 18.69
C GLU A 37 -26.90 1.55 17.27
N VAL A 38 -26.75 0.39 16.63
CA VAL A 38 -26.14 0.25 15.30
C VAL A 38 -27.22 -0.08 14.26
N ASP A 39 -27.44 0.85 13.32
CA ASP A 39 -28.18 0.55 12.10
C ASP A 39 -27.30 -0.29 11.15
N TYR A 40 -27.38 -1.61 11.32
CA TYR A 40 -26.52 -2.53 10.59
C TYR A 40 -26.92 -2.68 9.12
N ASP A 41 -28.20 -2.50 8.77
CA ASP A 41 -28.65 -2.53 7.37
C ASP A 41 -28.09 -1.31 6.62
N MET A 42 -28.11 -0.13 7.26
CA MET A 42 -27.45 1.07 6.74
C MET A 42 -25.93 0.87 6.63
N TRP A 43 -25.28 0.28 7.64
CA TRP A 43 -23.84 0.04 7.61
C TRP A 43 -23.42 -0.92 6.50
N LEU A 44 -24.17 -2.01 6.27
CA LEU A 44 -23.93 -2.96 5.17
C LEU A 44 -24.11 -2.27 3.80
N GLY A 45 -25.08 -1.36 3.69
CA GLY A 45 -25.40 -0.68 2.46
C GLY A 45 -25.72 -1.69 1.33
N PRO A 46 -25.11 -1.57 0.14
CA PRO A 46 -25.38 -2.47 -0.97
C PRO A 46 -24.61 -3.81 -0.90
N ALA A 47 -23.75 -4.01 0.10
CA ALA A 47 -22.98 -5.25 0.24
C ALA A 47 -23.90 -6.46 0.54
N PRO A 48 -23.46 -7.70 0.26
CA PRO A 48 -24.23 -8.89 0.60
C PRO A 48 -24.66 -8.90 2.08
N LYS A 49 -25.93 -9.21 2.34
CA LYS A 49 -26.43 -9.29 3.73
C LYS A 49 -25.75 -10.46 4.45
N ARG A 50 -25.11 -10.15 5.57
CA ARG A 50 -24.51 -11.13 6.50
C ARG A 50 -25.07 -10.91 7.90
N PRO A 51 -25.13 -11.93 8.78
CA PRO A 51 -25.39 -11.71 10.20
C PRO A 51 -24.32 -10.80 10.81
N PHE A 52 -24.61 -10.05 11.87
CA PHE A 52 -23.58 -9.22 12.51
C PHE A 52 -22.53 -10.09 13.21
N SER A 53 -21.25 -9.71 13.14
CA SER A 53 -20.15 -10.23 13.95
C SER A 53 -19.13 -9.12 14.17
N GLU A 54 -18.45 -9.16 15.32
CA GLU A 54 -17.46 -8.13 15.70
C GLU A 54 -16.31 -8.05 14.70
N ASN A 55 -15.80 -9.19 14.21
CA ASN A 55 -14.71 -9.19 13.23
C ASN A 55 -15.09 -8.65 11.86
N ARG A 56 -16.37 -8.60 11.53
CA ARG A 56 -16.83 -7.99 10.26
C ARG A 56 -17.25 -6.53 10.44
N PHE A 57 -17.33 -6.06 11.67
CA PHE A 57 -17.76 -4.71 11.97
C PHE A 57 -16.56 -3.76 12.14
N HIS A 58 -16.80 -2.54 12.62
CA HIS A 58 -15.87 -1.40 12.66
C HIS A 58 -14.39 -1.76 12.84
N TYR A 59 -13.54 -1.12 12.04
CA TYR A 59 -12.12 -1.43 11.78
C TYR A 59 -11.85 -2.75 11.04
N ASN A 60 -12.32 -3.90 11.50
CA ASN A 60 -11.94 -5.20 10.90
C ASN A 60 -12.65 -5.53 9.57
N TRP A 61 -13.67 -4.75 9.19
CA TRP A 61 -14.39 -4.87 7.90
C TRP A 61 -13.47 -5.04 6.69
N HIS A 62 -12.33 -4.36 6.67
CA HIS A 62 -11.44 -4.35 5.51
C HIS A 62 -10.72 -5.68 5.27
N TRP A 63 -10.82 -6.64 6.20
CA TRP A 63 -10.27 -7.98 6.08
C TRP A 63 -11.17 -8.98 5.35
N HIS A 64 -12.41 -8.59 5.06
CA HIS A 64 -13.46 -9.44 4.45
C HIS A 64 -13.75 -8.99 3.03
N TRP A 65 -13.90 -9.93 2.10
CA TRP A 65 -14.05 -9.62 0.67
C TRP A 65 -15.30 -8.81 0.34
N ASP A 66 -16.35 -8.96 1.16
CA ASP A 66 -17.61 -8.24 0.98
C ASP A 66 -17.47 -6.73 1.19
N TYR A 67 -16.45 -6.27 1.94
CA TYR A 67 -16.30 -4.86 2.34
C TYR A 67 -14.93 -4.27 2.02
N GLY A 68 -13.91 -5.10 1.82
CA GLY A 68 -12.55 -4.65 1.58
C GLY A 68 -11.69 -5.68 0.87
N ASN A 69 -10.40 -5.38 0.81
CA ASN A 69 -9.40 -6.14 0.07
C ASN A 69 -8.10 -6.31 0.87
N GLY A 70 -8.17 -6.17 2.20
CA GLY A 70 -7.05 -6.30 3.10
C GLY A 70 -6.14 -5.08 3.09
N ASP A 71 -4.88 -5.28 3.47
CA ASP A 71 -3.96 -4.16 3.63
C ASP A 71 -3.49 -3.54 2.32
N ILE A 72 -3.71 -4.19 1.16
CA ILE A 72 -3.44 -3.53 -0.13
C ILE A 72 -4.33 -2.31 -0.35
N GLY A 73 -5.59 -2.33 0.13
CA GLY A 73 -6.50 -1.18 0.03
C GLY A 73 -6.69 -0.39 1.32
N ASN A 74 -6.38 -0.96 2.49
CA ASN A 74 -6.44 -0.22 3.75
C ASN A 74 -5.21 0.69 3.96
N GLN A 75 -4.00 0.12 3.95
CA GLN A 75 -2.77 0.87 4.16
C GLN A 75 -2.03 1.10 2.84
N GLY A 76 -1.92 0.05 2.03
CA GLY A 76 -1.14 0.05 0.80
C GLY A 76 -1.64 1.02 -0.26
N VAL A 77 -2.92 1.43 -0.22
CA VAL A 77 -3.49 2.37 -1.19
C VAL A 77 -2.77 3.73 -1.18
N HIS A 78 -2.27 4.16 -0.02
CA HIS A 78 -1.52 5.41 0.09
C HIS A 78 -0.19 5.33 -0.68
N GLN A 79 0.56 4.24 -0.51
CA GLN A 79 1.81 4.00 -1.24
C GLN A 79 1.55 3.67 -2.72
N MET A 80 0.42 3.04 -3.04
CA MET A 80 0.02 2.77 -4.42
C MET A 80 -0.17 4.08 -5.19
N ASP A 81 -0.85 5.06 -4.59
CA ASP A 81 -1.07 6.36 -5.19
C ASP A 81 0.26 7.12 -5.40
N VAL A 82 1.12 7.14 -4.38
CA VAL A 82 2.47 7.74 -4.49
C VAL A 82 3.31 7.07 -5.59
N ALA A 83 3.28 5.74 -5.71
CA ALA A 83 3.97 5.01 -6.78
C ALA A 83 3.45 5.44 -8.16
N ARG A 84 2.12 5.50 -8.34
CA ARG A 84 1.50 5.92 -9.61
C ARG A 84 1.82 7.38 -9.94
N TRP A 85 1.79 8.27 -8.95
CA TRP A 85 2.19 9.67 -9.12
C TRP A 85 3.66 9.82 -9.50
N GLY A 86 4.55 9.03 -8.90
CA GLY A 86 5.98 9.05 -9.22
C GLY A 86 6.29 8.50 -10.61
N LEU A 87 5.55 7.49 -11.05
CA LEU A 87 5.61 6.97 -12.43
C LEU A 87 4.91 7.88 -13.44
N GLY A 88 4.02 8.77 -13.00
CA GLY A 88 3.24 9.63 -13.88
C GLY A 88 2.18 8.87 -14.70
N VAL A 89 1.57 7.84 -14.11
CA VAL A 89 0.65 6.93 -14.81
C VAL A 89 -0.78 6.95 -14.26
N GLY A 90 -1.74 6.62 -15.14
CA GLY A 90 -3.15 6.44 -14.83
C GLY A 90 -3.45 5.05 -14.23
N LEU A 91 -4.60 4.48 -14.56
CA LEU A 91 -4.94 3.11 -14.17
C LEU A 91 -4.14 2.11 -15.03
N PRO A 92 -3.70 0.98 -14.46
CA PRO A 92 -2.93 -0.01 -15.21
C PRO A 92 -3.82 -0.79 -16.18
N PRO A 93 -3.37 -1.00 -17.43
CA PRO A 93 -4.07 -1.84 -18.39
C PRO A 93 -3.97 -3.35 -18.07
N GLN A 94 -2.94 -3.77 -17.34
CA GLN A 94 -2.73 -5.17 -16.99
C GLN A 94 -2.27 -5.31 -15.54
N ILE A 95 -2.89 -6.27 -14.84
CA ILE A 95 -2.62 -6.57 -13.43
C ILE A 95 -2.48 -8.08 -13.27
N ASN A 96 -1.46 -8.51 -12.53
CA ASN A 96 -1.36 -9.87 -12.01
C ASN A 96 -1.08 -9.81 -10.51
N ALA A 97 -1.80 -10.59 -9.71
CA ALA A 97 -1.57 -10.68 -8.28
C ALA A 97 -1.57 -12.13 -7.83
N GLN A 98 -0.66 -12.47 -6.92
CA GLN A 98 -0.54 -13.79 -6.31
C GLN A 98 -0.29 -13.62 -4.82
N GLY A 99 -1.03 -14.37 -4.01
CA GLY A 99 -0.98 -14.25 -2.57
C GLY A 99 -2.02 -15.13 -1.90
N GLY A 100 -2.10 -15.03 -0.58
CA GLY A 100 -3.04 -15.79 0.22
C GLY A 100 -3.00 -15.42 1.70
N HIS A 101 -3.82 -16.15 2.46
CA HIS A 101 -3.89 -16.07 3.91
C HIS A 101 -3.06 -17.21 4.50
N PHE A 102 -1.83 -16.94 4.92
CA PHE A 102 -0.87 -17.98 5.34
C PHE A 102 -0.47 -17.92 6.83
N SER A 103 -0.69 -16.78 7.49
CA SER A 103 -0.19 -16.51 8.84
C SER A 103 -1.01 -17.12 9.98
N TYR A 104 -2.34 -17.12 9.87
CA TYR A 104 -3.25 -17.39 10.98
C TYR A 104 -4.44 -18.24 10.53
N ASP A 105 -5.04 -18.93 11.51
CA ASP A 105 -6.37 -19.53 11.41
C ASP A 105 -7.33 -18.59 12.14
N ASP A 106 -8.01 -17.72 11.39
CA ASP A 106 -8.91 -16.69 11.91
C ASP A 106 -9.94 -16.27 10.85
N ASP A 107 -10.77 -15.29 11.19
CA ASP A 107 -11.85 -14.81 10.30
C ASP A 107 -11.36 -13.95 9.11
N GLN A 108 -10.05 -13.68 8.95
CA GLN A 108 -9.57 -12.88 7.83
C GLN A 108 -9.67 -13.66 6.52
N GLU A 109 -10.35 -13.08 5.52
CA GLU A 109 -10.52 -13.71 4.21
C GLU A 109 -9.51 -13.20 3.16
N THR A 110 -9.05 -11.96 3.33
CA THR A 110 -8.15 -11.29 2.38
C THR A 110 -6.69 -11.71 2.57
N PRO A 111 -5.82 -11.60 1.56
CA PRO A 111 -4.43 -12.03 1.65
C PRO A 111 -3.66 -11.27 2.74
N ASN A 112 -2.91 -11.99 3.57
CA ASN A 112 -1.93 -11.42 4.50
C ASN A 112 -0.50 -11.40 3.92
N THR A 113 -0.30 -12.10 2.81
CA THR A 113 0.89 -12.04 1.98
C THR A 113 0.47 -11.95 0.52
N LEU A 114 0.91 -10.91 -0.18
CA LEU A 114 0.48 -10.62 -1.56
C LEU A 114 1.61 -9.95 -2.33
N VAL A 115 1.80 -10.37 -3.57
CA VAL A 115 2.59 -9.65 -4.58
C VAL A 115 1.66 -9.32 -5.74
N ALA A 116 1.51 -8.03 -6.03
CA ALA A 116 0.74 -7.54 -7.17
C ALA A 116 1.67 -6.79 -8.12
N THR A 117 1.49 -7.02 -9.41
CA THR A 117 2.23 -6.38 -10.49
C THR A 117 1.26 -5.67 -11.42
N PHE A 118 1.64 -4.47 -11.82
CA PHE A 118 0.82 -3.59 -12.66
C PHE A 118 1.72 -3.10 -13.79
N THR A 119 1.38 -3.47 -15.03
CA THR A 119 2.20 -3.18 -16.20
C THR A 119 1.59 -2.05 -17.01
N TYR A 120 2.43 -1.11 -17.45
CA TYR A 120 2.06 0.01 -18.30
C TYR A 120 2.91 0.01 -19.58
N PRO A 121 2.54 -0.80 -20.61
CA PRO A 121 3.37 -0.98 -21.81
C PRO A 121 3.65 0.33 -22.57
N ASP A 122 2.65 1.22 -22.62
CA ASP A 122 2.69 2.47 -23.40
C ASP A 122 3.11 3.70 -22.56
N ALA A 123 3.62 3.50 -21.34
CA ALA A 123 4.07 4.57 -20.47
C ALA A 123 5.59 4.72 -20.46
N GLY A 124 6.07 5.94 -20.19
CA GLY A 124 7.50 6.24 -20.19
C GLY A 124 8.14 6.03 -21.56
N LYS A 125 9.42 5.67 -21.59
CA LYS A 125 10.17 5.44 -22.85
C LYS A 125 10.09 4.00 -23.37
N ARG A 126 9.85 3.02 -22.49
CA ARG A 126 9.97 1.58 -22.77
C ARG A 126 8.93 0.72 -22.05
N GLY A 127 7.87 1.34 -21.53
CA GLY A 127 6.96 0.73 -20.57
C GLY A 127 7.46 0.88 -19.14
N LEU A 128 6.52 0.82 -18.19
CA LEU A 128 6.78 0.94 -16.75
C LEU A 128 6.16 -0.24 -16.00
N LEU A 129 6.79 -0.62 -14.89
CA LEU A 129 6.30 -1.63 -13.96
C LEU A 129 6.05 -1.01 -12.58
N LEU A 130 4.89 -1.30 -12.00
CA LEU A 130 4.66 -1.10 -10.57
C LEU A 130 4.52 -2.47 -9.92
N VAL A 131 5.28 -2.71 -8.86
CA VAL A 131 5.12 -3.88 -7.98
C VAL A 131 4.62 -3.41 -6.64
N PHE A 132 3.62 -4.07 -6.07
CA PHE A 132 3.12 -3.80 -4.74
C PHE A 132 3.14 -5.07 -3.91
N GLU A 133 3.73 -4.98 -2.72
CA GLU A 133 3.83 -6.13 -1.81
C GLU A 133 3.19 -5.86 -0.47
N VAL A 134 2.44 -6.84 0.03
CA VAL A 134 1.86 -6.87 1.37
C VAL A 134 2.46 -8.06 2.12
N ARG A 135 2.93 -7.82 3.35
CA ARG A 135 3.42 -8.87 4.26
C ARG A 135 3.01 -8.53 5.70
N HIS A 136 2.22 -9.41 6.31
CA HIS A 136 1.80 -9.27 7.72
C HIS A 136 2.68 -10.01 8.72
N MET A 137 3.60 -10.86 8.25
CA MET A 137 4.55 -11.55 9.11
C MET A 137 5.86 -10.79 9.21
N HIS A 138 6.69 -11.19 10.17
CA HIS A 138 8.03 -10.67 10.33
C HIS A 138 8.79 -10.71 9.00
N THR A 139 9.28 -9.55 8.57
CA THR A 139 10.05 -9.40 7.34
C THR A 139 11.07 -8.28 7.54
N TYR A 140 12.24 -8.44 6.92
CA TYR A 140 13.26 -7.41 6.95
C TYR A 140 12.85 -6.24 6.05
N PRO A 141 13.22 -4.99 6.41
CA PRO A 141 13.02 -3.85 5.54
C PRO A 141 13.74 -4.04 4.21
N GLU A 142 13.11 -3.69 3.10
CA GLU A 142 13.73 -3.69 1.79
C GLU A 142 14.37 -2.33 1.54
N LEU A 143 15.71 -2.31 1.47
CA LEU A 143 16.51 -1.09 1.44
C LEU A 143 16.20 -0.13 2.61
N GLY A 144 15.85 -0.67 3.78
CA GLY A 144 15.47 0.13 4.95
C GLY A 144 14.00 0.55 4.98
N VAL A 145 13.18 0.14 4.00
CA VAL A 145 11.75 0.49 3.92
C VAL A 145 10.88 -0.71 4.30
N THR A 146 9.92 -0.50 5.19
CA THR A 146 8.84 -1.46 5.48
C THR A 146 7.50 -0.99 4.92
N ILE A 147 7.19 0.29 5.08
CA ILE A 147 6.00 0.92 4.50
C ILE A 147 6.48 2.14 3.71
N GLY A 148 6.24 2.15 2.41
CA GLY A 148 6.73 3.24 1.56
C GLY A 148 6.86 2.86 0.10
N ASN A 149 7.70 3.60 -0.61
CA ASN A 149 7.96 3.41 -2.03
C ASN A 149 9.45 3.40 -2.35
N ILE A 150 9.83 2.60 -3.32
CA ILE A 150 11.16 2.57 -3.91
C ILE A 150 11.00 2.78 -5.41
N PHE A 151 11.66 3.77 -5.97
CA PHE A 151 11.69 4.04 -7.40
C PHE A 151 13.05 3.66 -7.96
N PHE A 152 13.05 2.92 -9.06
CA PHE A 152 14.25 2.47 -9.75
C PHE A 152 14.38 3.19 -11.09
N GLY A 153 15.54 3.78 -11.33
CA GLY A 153 15.88 4.48 -12.56
C GLY A 153 17.23 4.06 -13.12
N SER A 154 17.56 4.54 -14.32
CA SER A 154 18.78 4.16 -15.03
C SER A 154 20.08 4.62 -14.35
N GLU A 155 20.00 5.68 -13.53
CA GLU A 155 21.15 6.31 -12.87
C GLU A 155 21.09 6.22 -11.33
N GLY A 156 20.16 5.43 -10.77
CA GLY A 156 20.05 5.25 -9.33
C GLY A 156 18.69 4.77 -8.86
N TYR A 157 18.44 4.88 -7.56
CA TYR A 157 17.13 4.64 -6.96
C TYR A 157 16.77 5.69 -5.90
N MET A 158 15.47 5.88 -5.70
CA MET A 158 14.92 6.81 -4.71
C MET A 158 14.03 6.05 -3.73
N ILE A 159 14.22 6.31 -2.45
CA ILE A 159 13.44 5.75 -1.35
C ILE A 159 12.54 6.83 -0.78
N LEU A 160 11.28 6.49 -0.57
CA LEU A 160 10.30 7.26 0.20
C LEU A 160 9.82 6.36 1.33
N ASP A 161 10.37 6.57 2.53
CA ASP A 161 10.10 5.81 3.75
C ASP A 161 9.10 6.51 4.69
N SER A 162 8.64 7.70 4.31
CA SER A 162 7.69 8.52 5.06
C SER A 162 6.91 9.43 4.13
N TYR A 163 5.84 10.06 4.63
CA TYR A 163 5.09 11.06 3.87
C TYR A 163 5.85 12.38 3.66
N THR A 164 6.92 12.61 4.43
CA THR A 164 7.61 13.90 4.50
C THR A 164 9.05 13.84 4.02
N GLY A 165 9.52 12.68 3.55
CA GLY A 165 10.92 12.53 3.17
C GLY A 165 11.24 11.54 2.07
N TYR A 166 12.44 11.73 1.50
CA TYR A 166 13.04 10.84 0.52
C TYR A 166 14.57 10.84 0.61
N LYS A 167 15.17 9.74 0.17
CA LYS A 167 16.61 9.59 -0.07
C LYS A 167 16.86 9.14 -1.51
N THR A 168 18.00 9.53 -2.09
CA THR A 168 18.42 9.02 -3.39
C THR A 168 19.82 8.42 -3.30
N PHE A 169 20.04 7.38 -4.09
CA PHE A 169 21.32 6.69 -4.20
C PHE A 169 21.66 6.58 -5.67
N LEU A 170 22.79 7.16 -6.05
CA LEU A 170 23.21 7.28 -7.44
C LEU A 170 24.01 6.04 -7.86
N LYS A 171 24.06 5.79 -9.16
CA LYS A 171 24.72 4.61 -9.75
C LYS A 171 26.22 4.50 -9.43
N ASN A 172 26.88 5.63 -9.13
CA ASN A 172 28.28 5.65 -8.70
C ASN A 172 28.48 5.22 -7.24
N GLY A 173 27.39 4.91 -6.52
CA GLY A 173 27.41 4.48 -5.12
C GLY A 173 27.31 5.64 -4.11
N GLU A 174 27.23 6.89 -4.58
CA GLU A 174 27.10 8.06 -3.72
C GLU A 174 25.63 8.33 -3.36
N GLU A 175 25.40 8.95 -2.21
CA GLU A 175 24.10 9.51 -1.87
C GLU A 175 23.84 10.75 -2.72
N GLY A 176 22.64 10.80 -3.31
CA GLY A 176 22.16 11.98 -4.02
C GLY A 176 21.36 12.93 -3.12
N PRO A 177 20.60 13.87 -3.71
CA PRO A 177 19.69 14.73 -2.96
C PRO A 177 18.73 13.95 -2.05
N SER A 178 18.49 14.46 -0.86
CA SER A 178 17.53 13.94 0.12
C SER A 178 16.76 15.09 0.77
N ARG A 179 15.62 14.78 1.38
CA ARG A 179 14.84 15.74 2.17
C ARG A 179 14.06 14.98 3.22
N TYR A 180 13.99 15.51 4.43
CA TYR A 180 13.03 15.12 5.45
C TYR A 180 12.46 16.39 6.07
N GLU A 181 11.14 16.51 6.08
CA GLU A 181 10.46 17.58 6.79
C GLU A 181 9.96 17.07 8.14
N ASP A 182 10.23 17.85 9.17
CA ASP A 182 9.77 17.63 10.53
C ASP A 182 8.63 18.61 10.85
N LYS A 183 7.53 18.50 10.08
CA LYS A 183 6.34 19.33 10.28
C LYS A 183 5.18 18.46 10.74
N SER A 184 4.49 18.91 11.78
CA SER A 184 3.27 18.26 12.24
C SER A 184 2.18 18.42 11.18
N HIS A 185 1.39 17.39 10.93
CA HIS A 185 0.23 17.49 10.02
C HIS A 185 -0.74 18.60 10.42
N VAL A 186 -0.79 18.95 11.71
CA VAL A 186 -1.61 20.04 12.26
C VAL A 186 -1.19 21.41 11.70
N ASP A 187 0.09 21.59 11.40
CA ASP A 187 0.62 22.88 10.94
C ASP A 187 0.08 23.28 9.55
N ASN A 188 -0.44 22.32 8.78
CA ASN A 188 -1.09 22.59 7.48
C ASN A 188 -2.50 23.20 7.59
N PHE A 189 -3.08 23.27 8.80
CA PHE A 189 -4.47 23.70 9.02
C PHE A 189 -4.59 25.00 9.84
N ILE A 190 -3.47 25.61 10.26
CA ILE A 190 -3.44 26.81 11.12
C ILE A 190 -2.97 28.07 10.33
N GLU A 191 -3.07 28.05 9.01
CA GLU A 191 -3.00 29.29 8.18
C GLU A 191 -4.40 29.88 7.97
#